data_AF-A0A353N0Z4-F1
#
_entry.id   AF-A0A353N0Z4-F1
#
_cell.length_a   1.000
_cell.length_b   1.000
_cell.length_c   1.000
_cell.angle_alpha   90.00
_cell.angle_beta   90.00
_cell.angle_gamma   90.00
#
_symmetry.space_group_name_H-M   'P 1'
#
loop_
_entity.id
_entity.type
_entity.pdbx_description
1 polymer ?
#
loop_
_entity_poly.entity_id
_entity_poly.type
_entity_poly.pdbx_seq_one_letter_code
_entity_poly.pdbx_strand_id
1 'polypeptide(L)' 'EAASRVVRMATTGEVPTIDGGNLKLRADTICLHGDTPGSTGMASIIRSSLEEAGVSVLPLGKLL' A
#
# COMPACT_ATOMS: atom_id res chain seq x y z
N GLU A 1 -6.15 1.96 -8.96
CA GLU A 1 -7.04 1.80 -7.80
C GLU A 1 -6.34 1.19 -6.58
N ALA A 2 -5.78 -0.02 -6.65
CA ALA A 2 -5.08 -0.64 -5.51
C ALA A 2 -3.84 0.17 -5.07
N ALA A 3 -2.95 0.52 -6.00
CA ALA A 3 -1.75 1.29 -5.71
C ALA A 3 -2.06 2.66 -5.07
N SER A 4 -3.05 3.40 -5.59
CA SER A 4 -3.46 4.68 -5.02
C SER A 4 -4.01 4.54 -3.59
N ARG A 5 -4.72 3.45 -3.28
CA ARG A 5 -5.18 3.17 -1.91
C ARG A 5 -4.02 2.85 -0.98
N VAL A 6 -3.04 2.08 -1.43
CA VAL A 6 -1.83 1.75 -0.64
C VAL A 6 -1.00 3.01 -0.35
N VAL A 7 -0.78 3.86 -1.36
CA VAL A 7 -0.09 5.15 -1.16
C VAL A 7 -0.82 6.01 -0.14
N ARG A 8 -2.15 6.10 -0.23
CA ARG A 8 -2.95 6.86 0.73
C ARG A 8 -2.84 6.30 2.14
N MET A 9 -2.95 4.98 2.32
CA MET A 9 -2.75 4.35 3.63
C MET A 9 -1.37 4.69 4.22
N ALA A 10 -0.31 4.60 3.41
CA ALA A 10 1.06 4.84 3.86
C ALA A 10 1.37 6.32 4.18
N THR A 11 0.74 7.24 3.46
CA THR A 11 1.04 8.68 3.58
C THR A 11 0.09 9.43 4.51
N THR A 12 -1.17 9.00 4.61
CA THR A 12 -2.19 9.70 5.40
C THR A 12 -2.75 8.89 6.55
N GLY A 13 -2.52 7.57 6.59
CA GLY A 13 -3.15 6.69 7.59
C GLY A 13 -4.66 6.56 7.39
N GLU A 14 -5.16 6.74 6.16
CA GLU A 14 -6.59 6.66 5.85
C GLU A 14 -6.88 5.83 4.59
N VAL A 15 -8.06 5.22 4.54
CA VAL A 15 -8.59 4.55 3.35
C VAL A 15 -10.06 4.96 3.13
N PRO A 16 -10.50 5.21 1.88
CA PRO A 16 -11.91 5.44 1.60
C PRO A 16 -12.74 4.19 1.89
N THR A 17 -13.92 4.40 2.47
CA THR A 17 -14.92 3.33 2.66
C THR A 17 -15.89 3.27 1.49
N ILE A 18 -16.58 2.14 1.32
CA ILE A 18 -17.50 1.91 0.19
C ILE A 18 -18.81 2.71 0.31
N ASP A 19 -19.19 3.07 1.52
CA ASP A 19 -20.37 3.85 1.89
C ASP A 19 -20.08 5.36 1.99
N GLY A 20 -18.84 5.76 1.68
CA GLY A 20 -18.39 7.14 1.74
C GLY A 20 -17.73 7.50 3.08
N GLY A 21 -16.78 8.43 3.00
CA GLY A 21 -15.93 8.80 4.13
C GLY A 21 -14.58 8.08 4.14
N ASN A 22 -13.84 8.24 5.24
CA ASN A 22 -12.49 7.71 5.40
C ASN A 22 -12.37 6.95 6.73
N LEU A 23 -11.84 5.74 6.67
CA LEU A 23 -11.43 4.98 7.84
C LEU A 23 -9.98 5.34 8.19
N LYS A 24 -9.73 5.74 9.43
CA LYS A 24 -8.37 5.90 9.97
C LYS A 24 -7.81 4.53 10.34
N LEU A 25 -6.61 4.21 9.87
CA LEU A 25 -5.88 3.01 10.23
C LEU A 25 -4.38 3.25 10.23
N ARG A 26 -3.67 2.48 11.05
CA ARG A 26 -2.21 2.37 10.98
C ARG A 26 -1.86 1.08 10.25
N ALA A 27 -1.26 1.21 9.08
CA ALA A 27 -0.81 0.08 8.26
C ALA A 27 0.72 0.05 8.20
N ASP A 28 1.36 -0.63 9.16
CA ASP A 28 2.82 -0.80 9.16
C ASP A 28 3.28 -1.79 8.06
N THR A 29 2.40 -2.67 7.58
CA THR A 29 2.66 -3.62 6.50
C THR A 29 1.47 -3.72 5.54
N ILE A 30 1.75 -4.06 4.28
CA ILE A 30 0.74 -4.32 3.23
C ILE A 30 0.88 -5.77 2.78
N CYS A 31 -0.21 -6.53 2.89
CA CYS A 31 -0.26 -7.91 2.36
C CYS A 31 -0.50 -7.88 0.84
N LEU A 32 0.33 -8.61 0.10
CA LEU A 32 0.19 -8.81 -1.35
C LEU A 32 0.05 -10.31 -1.63
N HIS A 33 -0.82 -10.65 -2.59
CA HIS A 33 -1.01 -12.03 -3.02
C HIS A 33 -0.35 -12.27 -4.39
N GLY A 34 0.19 -13.48 -4.58
CA GLY A 34 0.98 -13.90 -5.76
C GLY A 34 0.30 -14.98 -6.61
N ASP A 35 -0.99 -15.19 -6.42
CA ASP A 35 -1.78 -16.34 -6.86
C ASP A 35 -2.33 -16.24 -8.30
N THR A 36 -2.21 -15.07 -8.95
CA THR A 36 -2.67 -14.85 -10.32
C THR A 36 -1.55 -14.37 -11.24
N PRO A 37 -1.62 -14.60 -12.57
CA PRO A 37 -0.61 -14.11 -13.51
C PRO A 37 -0.36 -12.58 -13.46
N GLY A 38 -1.34 -11.78 -13.00
CA GLY A 38 -1.21 -10.33 -12.87
C GLY A 38 -0.61 -9.85 -11.53
N SER A 39 -0.43 -10.75 -10.55
CA SER A 39 -0.05 -10.39 -9.19
C SER A 39 1.31 -9.70 -9.09
N THR A 40 2.31 -10.19 -9.81
CA THR A 40 3.68 -9.62 -9.80
C THR A 40 3.70 -8.23 -10.44
N GLY A 41 2.95 -8.03 -11.53
CA GLY A 41 2.78 -6.72 -12.16
C GLY A 41 2.14 -5.71 -11.21
N MET A 42 1.08 -6.10 -10.50
CA MET A 42 0.45 -5.25 -9.49
C MET A 42 1.41 -4.92 -8.33
N ALA A 43 2.16 -5.91 -7.83
CA ALA A 43 3.17 -5.69 -6.79
C ALA A 43 4.26 -4.70 -7.23
N SER A 44 4.71 -4.80 -8.48
CA SER A 44 5.67 -3.86 -9.07
C SER A 44 5.11 -2.43 -9.11
N ILE A 45 3.86 -2.27 -9.57
CA ILE A 45 3.20 -0.95 -9.64
C ILE A 45 3.05 -0.36 -8.23
N ILE A 46 2.60 -1.16 -7.25
CA ILE A 46 2.45 -0.70 -5.86
C ILE A 46 3.78 -0.22 -5.30
N ARG A 47 4.87 -0.97 -5.52
CA ARG A 47 6.20 -0.60 -5.07
C ARG A 47 6.66 0.72 -5.69
N SER A 48 6.56 0.86 -7.01
CA SER A 48 6.96 2.10 -7.69
C SER A 48 6.14 3.30 -7.23
N SER A 49 4.82 3.17 -7.06
CA SER A 49 3.97 4.26 -6.57
C SER A 49 4.30 4.67 -5.13
N LEU A 50 4.71 3.73 -4.26
CA LEU A 50 5.19 4.07 -2.92
C LEU A 50 6.50 4.84 -2.96
N GLU A 51 7.46 4.38 -3.78
CA GLU A 51 8.77 5.02 -3.94
C GLU A 51 8.63 6.44 -4.54
N GLU A 52 7.78 6.61 -5.55
CA GLU A 52 7.44 7.92 -6.13
C GLU A 52 6.79 8.88 -5.11
N ALA A 53 6.02 8.34 -4.16
CA ALA A 53 5.43 9.11 -3.06
C ALA A 53 6.41 9.36 -1.89
N GLY A 54 7.68 8.96 -2.01
CA GLY A 54 8.69 9.13 -0.97
C GLY A 54 8.61 8.10 0.17
N VAL A 55 7.84 7.03 0.00
CA VAL A 55 7.70 5.96 1.00
C VAL A 55 8.72 4.84 0.71
N SER A 56 9.60 4.57 1.67
CA SER A 56 10.57 3.48 1.57
C SER A 56 9.93 2.13 1.89
N VAL A 57 10.14 1.14 1.02
CA VAL A 57 9.72 -0.24 1.26
C VAL A 57 10.88 -1.01 1.89
N LEU A 58 10.73 -1.39 3.16
CA LEU A 58 11.76 -2.06 3.96
C LEU A 58 11.22 -3.34 4.62
N PRO A 59 12.05 -4.35 4.86
CA PRO A 59 11.66 -5.47 5.71
C PRO A 59 11.43 -4.98 7.15
N LEU A 60 10.47 -5.59 7.84
CA LEU A 60 10.07 -5.19 9.20
C LEU A 60 11.26 -5.16 10.18
N GLY A 61 12.23 -6.06 10.02
CA GLY A 61 13.44 -6.09 10.86
C GLY A 61 14.37 -4.88 10.73
N LYS A 62 14.11 -3.93 9.80
CA LYS A 62 14.82 -2.65 9.70
C LYS A 62 14.06 -1.46 10.30
N LEU A 63 12.83 -1.68 10.78
CA LEU A 63 12.00 -0.67 11.46
C LEU A 63 12.19 -0.69 12.99
N LEU A 64 12.79 -1.76 13.52
CA LEU A 64 13.18 -1.93 14.93
C LEU A 64 14.65 -1.55 15.12
#